data_AF-A0A8J4YA28-F1
#
_entry.id   AF-A0A8J4YA28-F1
#
_cell.length_a   1.000
_cell.length_b   1.000
_cell.length_c   1.000
_cell.angle_alpha   90.00
_cell.angle_beta   90.00
_cell.angle_gamma   90.00
#
_symmetry.space_group_name_H-M   'P 1'
#
loop_
_entity.id
_entity.type
_entity.pdbx_description
1 polymer ?
#
loop_
_entity_poly.entity_id
_entity_poly.type
_entity_poly.pdbx_seq_one_letter_code
_entity_poly.pdbx_strand_id
1 'polypeptide(L)'
;MMEIIVTELLETCNKYIPKKKRKGGRRTQIPRARKILMRKRTKLNKQMDRTEKEDKKQEIWTQITEIEENIQKSHEQQRKSEESNAITNIKLNPNYFFSYAKKFSKACAPLGPLLTPEGQLEENAENICKLLAEQYQSPFSKPDEAKKVTDPHPLLCLPTPLTKQLLQAWKT
;
A
#
# COMPACT_ATOMS: atom_id res chain seq x y z
N MET A 1 -13.08 52.22 -34.22
CA MET A 1 -11.61 52.16 -34.12
C MET A 1 -11.15 51.11 -33.10
N MET A 2 -11.61 51.21 -31.84
CA MET A 2 -11.28 50.24 -30.78
C MET A 2 -11.69 48.79 -31.13
N GLU A 3 -12.85 48.59 -31.76
CA GLU A 3 -13.34 47.25 -32.12
C GLU A 3 -12.44 46.54 -33.15
N ILE A 4 -11.92 47.28 -34.13
CA ILE A 4 -11.03 46.75 -35.18
C ILE A 4 -9.71 46.28 -34.57
N ILE A 5 -9.17 47.06 -33.63
CA ILE A 5 -7.95 46.72 -32.91
C ILE A 5 -8.16 45.44 -32.10
N VAL A 6 -9.28 45.32 -31.38
CA VAL A 6 -9.59 44.13 -30.57
C VAL A 6 -9.72 42.87 -31.44
N THR A 7 -10.33 42.98 -32.63
CA THR A 7 -10.47 41.84 -33.55
C THR A 7 -9.13 41.39 -34.14
N GLU A 8 -8.29 42.33 -34.59
CA GLU A 8 -6.95 42.00 -35.10
C GLU A 8 -6.05 41.40 -34.01
N LEU A 9 -6.16 41.90 -32.79
CA LEU A 9 -5.41 41.39 -31.64
C LEU A 9 -5.87 39.95 -31.30
N LEU A 10 -7.17 39.67 -31.35
CA LEU A 10 -7.70 38.33 -31.15
C LEU A 10 -7.24 37.35 -32.23
N GLU A 11 -7.24 37.78 -33.50
CA GLU A 11 -6.78 36.96 -34.62
C GLU A 11 -5.29 36.65 -34.55
N THR A 12 -4.46 37.66 -34.26
CA THR A 12 -3.01 37.46 -34.08
C THR A 12 -2.71 36.58 -32.87
N CYS A 13 -3.40 36.78 -31.74
CA CYS A 13 -3.31 35.89 -30.59
C CYS A 13 -3.68 34.45 -30.95
N ASN A 14 -4.78 34.22 -31.67
CA ASN A 14 -5.19 32.85 -32.06
C ASN A 14 -4.24 32.20 -33.07
N LYS A 15 -3.55 32.98 -33.91
CA LYS A 15 -2.60 32.49 -34.92
C LYS A 15 -1.25 32.11 -34.32
N TYR A 16 -0.73 32.92 -33.39
CA TYR A 16 0.63 32.77 -32.89
C TYR A 16 0.72 32.18 -31.49
N ILE A 17 -0.33 32.25 -30.66
CA ILE A 17 -0.33 31.64 -29.33
C ILE A 17 -0.68 30.14 -29.49
N PRO A 18 0.22 29.22 -29.13
CA PRO A 18 -0.07 27.80 -29.22
C PRO A 18 -1.27 27.45 -28.34
N LYS A 19 -2.32 26.88 -28.93
CA LYS A 19 -3.49 26.42 -28.17
C LYS A 19 -3.05 25.42 -27.11
N LYS A 20 -3.40 25.68 -25.85
CA LYS A 20 -3.12 24.77 -24.74
C LYS A 20 -3.74 23.41 -25.07
N LYS A 21 -2.89 22.41 -25.37
CA LYS A 21 -3.36 21.04 -25.58
C LYS A 21 -4.09 20.62 -24.31
N ARG A 22 -5.39 20.31 -24.42
CA ARG A 22 -6.10 19.65 -23.32
C ARG A 22 -5.30 18.39 -23.02
N LYS A 23 -4.72 18.29 -21.81
CA LYS A 23 -4.07 17.05 -21.38
C LYS A 23 -5.19 16.01 -21.41
N GLY A 24 -5.22 15.18 -22.45
CA GLY A 24 -6.11 14.02 -22.48
C GLY A 24 -5.86 13.27 -21.19
N GLY A 25 -6.89 13.14 -20.35
CA GLY A 25 -6.74 12.49 -19.06
C GLY A 25 -6.04 11.15 -19.28
N ARG A 26 -4.92 10.92 -18.60
CA ARG A 26 -4.25 9.62 -18.62
C ARG A 26 -5.22 8.63 -17.98
N ARG A 27 -6.02 7.95 -18.79
CA ARG A 27 -6.85 6.86 -18.31
C ARG A 27 -5.88 5.76 -17.90
N THR A 28 -5.74 5.52 -16.60
CA THR A 28 -5.12 4.32 -16.03
C THR A 28 -6.01 3.13 -16.39
N GLN A 29 -6.00 2.75 -17.66
CA GLN A 29 -6.89 1.74 -18.18
C GLN A 29 -6.33 0.38 -17.79
N ILE A 30 -6.98 -0.26 -16.82
CA ILE A 30 -6.69 -1.64 -16.45
C ILE A 30 -6.64 -2.48 -17.73
N PRO A 31 -5.56 -3.27 -17.96
CA PRO A 31 -5.41 -4.08 -19.16
C PRO A 31 -6.64 -4.94 -19.41
N ARG A 32 -7.01 -5.11 -20.69
CA ARG A 32 -8.20 -5.89 -21.08
C ARG A 32 -8.17 -7.30 -20.50
N ALA A 33 -7.01 -7.97 -20.57
CA ALA A 33 -6.82 -9.31 -20.03
C ALA A 33 -7.13 -9.37 -18.52
N ARG A 34 -6.60 -8.43 -17.73
CA ARG A 34 -6.85 -8.37 -16.28
C ARG A 34 -8.32 -8.12 -15.95
N LYS A 35 -9.01 -7.25 -16.71
CA LYS A 35 -10.46 -7.04 -16.57
C LYS A 35 -11.27 -8.30 -16.83
N ILE A 36 -10.85 -9.12 -17.81
CA ILE A 36 -11.50 -10.40 -18.10
C ILE A 36 -11.35 -11.35 -16.91
N LEU A 37 -10.14 -11.46 -16.35
CA LEU A 37 -9.88 -12.28 -15.16
C LEU A 37 -10.73 -11.83 -13.96
N MET A 38 -10.75 -10.54 -13.65
CA MET A 38 -11.56 -9.99 -12.56
C MET A 38 -13.05 -10.28 -12.75
N ARG A 39 -13.57 -10.12 -13.98
CA ARG A 39 -14.97 -10.46 -14.30
C ARG A 39 -15.25 -11.96 -14.14
N LYS A 40 -14.32 -12.83 -14.56
CA LYS A 40 -14.44 -14.28 -14.36
C LYS A 40 -14.48 -14.62 -12.87
N ARG A 41 -13.56 -14.06 -12.07
CA ARG A 41 -13.57 -14.20 -10.60
C ARG A 41 -14.92 -13.82 -10.00
N THR A 42 -15.47 -12.66 -10.37
CA THR A 42 -16.78 -12.22 -9.88
C THR A 42 -17.90 -13.20 -10.21
N LYS A 43 -17.87 -13.82 -11.40
CA LYS A 43 -18.86 -14.84 -11.78
C LYS A 43 -18.72 -16.11 -10.95
N LEU A 44 -17.50 -16.58 -10.75
CA LEU A 44 -17.23 -17.79 -9.95
C LEU A 44 -17.58 -17.59 -8.48
N ASN A 45 -17.29 -16.43 -7.89
CA ASN A 45 -17.71 -16.12 -6.52
C ASN A 45 -19.24 -16.20 -6.38
N LYS A 46 -19.99 -15.60 -7.32
CA LYS A 46 -21.46 -15.70 -7.33
C LYS A 46 -21.95 -17.14 -7.52
N GLN A 47 -21.19 -17.98 -8.23
CA GLN A 47 -21.51 -19.39 -8.41
C GLN A 47 -21.23 -20.18 -7.13
N MET A 48 -20.14 -19.87 -6.43
CA MET A 48 -19.78 -20.46 -5.13
C MET A 48 -20.87 -20.21 -4.10
N ASP A 49 -21.40 -18.98 -4.02
CA ASP A 49 -22.48 -18.60 -3.11
C ASP A 49 -23.78 -19.38 -3.36
N ARG A 50 -24.02 -19.81 -4.60
CA ARG A 50 -25.25 -20.51 -5.02
C ARG A 50 -25.13 -22.02 -5.00
N THR A 51 -23.92 -22.54 -4.93
CA THR A 51 -23.67 -23.98 -5.07
C THR A 51 -23.80 -24.65 -3.71
N GLU A 52 -24.67 -25.64 -3.59
CA GLU A 52 -24.83 -26.39 -2.34
C GLU A 52 -23.83 -27.55 -2.22
N LYS A 53 -23.52 -28.21 -3.35
CA LYS A 53 -22.65 -29.40 -3.39
C LYS A 53 -21.19 -29.05 -3.10
N GLU A 54 -20.61 -29.76 -2.14
CA GLU A 54 -19.25 -29.49 -1.67
C GLU A 54 -18.18 -29.76 -2.73
N ASP A 55 -18.26 -30.87 -3.47
CA ASP A 55 -17.29 -31.19 -4.54
C ASP A 55 -17.22 -30.08 -5.60
N LYS A 56 -18.39 -29.51 -5.95
CA LYS A 56 -18.47 -28.40 -6.91
C LYS A 56 -17.93 -27.11 -6.33
N LYS A 57 -18.08 -26.86 -5.02
CA LYS A 57 -17.45 -25.70 -4.37
C LYS A 57 -15.94 -25.82 -4.39
N GLN A 58 -15.39 -27.01 -4.13
CA GLN A 58 -13.95 -27.25 -4.22
C GLN A 58 -13.44 -26.96 -5.62
N GLU A 59 -14.12 -27.44 -6.66
CA GLU A 59 -13.76 -27.13 -8.05
C GLU A 59 -13.79 -25.62 -8.32
N ILE A 60 -14.86 -24.92 -7.93
CA ILE A 60 -14.98 -23.47 -8.10
C ILE A 60 -13.86 -22.73 -7.35
N TRP A 61 -13.51 -23.18 -6.15
CA TRP A 61 -12.44 -22.62 -5.34
C TRP A 61 -11.08 -22.75 -6.02
N THR A 62 -10.77 -23.93 -6.58
CA THR A 62 -9.52 -24.12 -7.34
C THR A 62 -9.43 -23.15 -8.53
N GLN A 63 -10.52 -22.95 -9.26
CA GLN A 63 -10.57 -22.00 -10.38
C GLN A 63 -10.41 -20.54 -9.93
N ILE A 64 -10.99 -20.16 -8.79
CA ILE A 64 -10.80 -18.82 -8.20
C ILE A 64 -9.34 -18.61 -7.85
N THR A 65 -8.71 -19.59 -7.20
CA THR A 65 -7.29 -19.54 -6.82
C THR A 65 -6.39 -19.36 -8.05
N GLU A 66 -6.62 -20.14 -9.10
CA GLU A 66 -5.87 -19.99 -10.37
C GLU A 66 -6.04 -18.59 -10.98
N ILE A 67 -7.25 -18.03 -10.95
CA ILE A 67 -7.51 -16.68 -11.45
C ILE A 67 -6.78 -15.63 -10.61
N GLU A 68 -6.75 -15.76 -9.29
CA GLU A 68 -6.03 -14.85 -8.40
C GLU A 68 -4.52 -14.88 -8.67
N GLU A 69 -3.94 -16.07 -8.83
CA GLU A 69 -2.54 -16.21 -9.24
C GLU A 69 -2.26 -15.50 -10.57
N ASN A 70 -3.16 -15.63 -11.55
CA ASN A 70 -3.01 -14.98 -12.85
C ASN A 70 -3.13 -13.45 -12.76
N ILE A 71 -4.02 -12.93 -11.90
CA ILE A 71 -4.12 -11.50 -11.61
C ILE A 71 -2.83 -11.01 -10.97
N GLN A 72 -2.32 -11.74 -9.98
CA GLN A 72 -1.08 -11.42 -9.27
C GLN A 72 0.13 -11.40 -10.24
N LYS A 73 0.30 -12.44 -11.05
CA LYS A 73 1.34 -12.51 -12.10
C LYS A 73 1.24 -11.32 -13.06
N SER A 74 0.02 -10.93 -13.45
CA SER A 74 -0.20 -9.76 -14.30
C SER A 74 0.24 -8.45 -13.64
N HIS A 75 0.01 -8.28 -12.34
CA HIS A 75 0.48 -7.11 -11.59
C HIS A 75 2.01 -7.08 -11.49
N GLU A 76 2.62 -8.23 -11.20
CA GLU A 76 4.08 -8.35 -11.11
C GLU A 76 4.78 -8.03 -12.42
N GLN A 77 4.27 -8.56 -13.54
CA GLN A 77 4.79 -8.28 -14.87
C GLN A 77 4.69 -6.78 -15.21
N GLN A 78 3.58 -6.13 -14.85
CA GLN A 78 3.43 -4.70 -15.02
C GLN A 78 4.48 -3.92 -14.20
N ARG A 79 4.66 -4.25 -12.92
CA ARG A 79 5.68 -3.60 -12.07
C ARG A 79 7.08 -3.76 -12.65
N LYS A 80 7.46 -4.97 -13.07
CA LYS A 80 8.77 -5.26 -13.68
C LYS A 80 8.99 -4.43 -14.96
N SER A 81 7.96 -4.31 -15.79
CA SER A 81 8.03 -3.49 -17.00
C SER A 81 8.15 -2.00 -16.68
N GLU A 82 7.37 -1.50 -15.72
CA GLU A 82 7.44 -0.11 -15.26
C GLU A 82 8.81 0.23 -14.64
N GLU A 83 9.38 -0.69 -13.87
CA GLU A 83 10.70 -0.56 -13.26
C GLU A 83 11.81 -0.56 -14.31
N SER A 84 11.79 -1.50 -15.26
CA SER A 84 12.74 -1.53 -16.38
C SER A 84 12.69 -0.22 -17.19
N ASN A 85 11.47 0.26 -17.48
CA ASN A 85 11.27 1.57 -18.12
C ASN A 85 11.77 2.72 -17.24
N ALA A 86 11.66 2.63 -15.91
CA ALA A 86 12.19 3.65 -15.03
C ALA A 86 13.73 3.67 -15.08
N ILE A 87 14.38 2.51 -15.06
CA ILE A 87 15.84 2.40 -15.16
C ILE A 87 16.36 3.02 -16.46
N THR A 88 15.72 2.73 -17.60
CA THR A 88 16.13 3.33 -18.88
C THR A 88 15.94 4.84 -18.88
N ASN A 89 14.84 5.34 -18.33
CA ASN A 89 14.59 6.78 -18.24
C ASN A 89 15.51 7.49 -17.24
N ILE A 90 15.91 6.84 -16.13
CA ILE A 90 16.84 7.39 -15.15
C ILE A 90 18.22 7.58 -15.77
N LYS A 91 18.68 6.61 -16.59
CA LYS A 91 19.94 6.73 -17.34
C LYS A 91 19.97 7.94 -18.27
N LEU A 92 18.82 8.27 -18.89
CA LEU A 92 18.68 9.44 -19.77
C LEU A 92 18.47 10.74 -19.00
N ASN A 93 17.72 10.69 -17.89
CA ASN A 93 17.39 11.84 -17.06
C ASN A 93 17.34 11.41 -15.58
N PRO A 94 18.36 11.73 -14.78
CA PRO A 94 18.41 11.31 -13.37
C PRO A 94 17.25 11.87 -12.54
N ASN A 95 16.66 13.02 -12.91
CA ASN A 95 15.50 13.57 -12.21
C ASN A 95 14.24 12.68 -12.32
N TYR A 96 14.21 11.75 -13.27
CA TYR A 96 13.14 10.76 -13.38
C TYR A 96 13.03 9.89 -12.12
N PHE A 97 14.16 9.66 -11.41
CA PHE A 97 14.18 8.90 -10.16
C PHE A 97 13.21 9.45 -9.13
N PHE A 98 13.25 10.76 -8.88
CA PHE A 98 12.34 11.41 -7.91
C PHE A 98 10.88 11.30 -8.34
N SER A 99 10.60 11.42 -9.65
CA SER A 99 9.25 11.25 -10.19
C SER A 99 8.75 9.81 -10.04
N TYR A 100 9.63 8.81 -10.20
CA TYR A 100 9.32 7.41 -10.00
C TYR A 100 9.10 7.10 -8.51
N ALA A 101 10.04 7.48 -7.64
CA ALA A 101 9.95 7.30 -6.19
C ALA A 101 8.69 7.95 -5.60
N LYS A 102 8.32 9.14 -6.07
CA LYS A 102 7.11 9.86 -5.65
C LYS A 102 5.81 9.11 -5.96
N LYS A 103 5.79 8.20 -6.95
CA LYS A 103 4.61 7.36 -7.22
C LYS A 103 4.37 6.33 -6.11
N PHE A 104 5.43 5.91 -5.42
CA PHE A 104 5.37 4.88 -4.36
C PHE A 104 5.39 5.47 -2.96
N SER A 105 5.82 6.73 -2.80
CA SER A 105 5.64 7.46 -1.57
C SER A 105 4.14 7.64 -1.31
N LYS A 106 3.54 6.75 -0.53
CA LYS A 106 2.23 7.00 0.06
C LYS A 106 2.40 8.23 0.94
N ALA A 107 1.75 9.34 0.59
CA ALA A 107 1.55 10.37 1.60
C ALA A 107 0.74 9.70 2.71
N CYS A 108 1.29 9.63 3.93
CA CYS A 108 0.46 9.30 5.08
C CYS A 108 -0.71 10.28 5.05
N ALA A 109 -1.93 9.77 4.88
CA ALA A 109 -3.10 10.60 5.08
C ALA A 109 -2.97 11.18 6.49
N PRO A 110 -3.17 12.49 6.69
CA PRO A 110 -3.25 13.03 8.03
C PRO A 110 -4.32 12.23 8.76
N LEU A 111 -3.98 11.70 9.93
CA LEU A 111 -4.97 11.10 10.81
C LEU A 111 -6.02 12.19 11.07
N GLY A 112 -7.29 11.86 10.81
CA GLY A 112 -8.37 12.80 11.05
C GLY A 112 -8.46 13.17 12.53
N PRO A 113 -9.18 14.25 12.87
CA PRO A 113 -9.39 14.62 14.26
C PRO A 113 -9.99 13.45 15.04
N LEU A 114 -9.48 13.22 16.25
CA LEU A 114 -9.92 12.13 17.10
C LEU A 114 -10.91 12.63 18.13
N LEU A 115 -11.87 11.78 18.49
CA LEU A 115 -12.81 12.07 19.56
C LEU A 115 -12.10 11.83 20.90
N THR A 116 -12.06 12.86 21.75
CA THR A 116 -11.62 12.73 23.13
C THR A 116 -12.67 11.97 23.94
N PRO A 117 -12.30 11.37 25.09
CA PRO A 117 -13.28 10.79 26.02
C PRO A 117 -14.33 11.81 26.51
N GLU A 118 -14.05 13.10 26.40
CA GLU A 118 -14.95 14.21 26.73
C GLU A 118 -15.92 14.56 25.60
N GLY A 119 -15.83 13.87 24.45
CA GLY A 119 -16.70 14.08 23.29
C GLY A 119 -16.31 15.27 22.41
N GLN A 120 -15.13 15.85 22.62
CA GLN A 120 -14.58 16.94 21.78
C GLN A 120 -13.70 16.39 20.66
N LEU A 121 -13.60 17.11 19.54
CA LEU A 121 -12.72 16.74 18.43
C LEU A 121 -11.35 17.39 18.61
N GLU A 122 -10.33 16.56 18.74
CA GLU A 122 -8.94 17.01 18.87
C GLU A 122 -8.28 17.06 17.50
N GLU A 123 -7.86 18.26 17.07
CA GLU A 123 -7.16 18.49 15.80
C GLU A 123 -5.63 18.54 15.97
N ASN A 124 -5.14 18.74 17.20
CA ASN A 124 -3.72 18.87 17.46
C ASN A 124 -3.01 17.51 17.40
N ALA A 125 -1.99 17.41 16.53
CA ALA A 125 -1.24 16.18 16.30
C ALA A 125 -0.58 15.61 17.56
N GLU A 126 -0.07 16.46 18.46
CA GLU A 126 0.58 15.99 19.70
C GLU A 126 -0.42 15.30 20.62
N ASN A 127 -1.62 15.89 20.75
CA ASN A 127 -2.68 15.37 21.60
C ASN A 127 -3.32 14.11 21.00
N ILE A 128 -3.49 14.07 19.67
CA ILE A 128 -3.88 12.86 18.92
C ILE A 128 -2.91 11.71 19.20
N CYS A 129 -1.60 11.97 19.18
CA CYS A 129 -0.60 10.93 19.45
C CYS A 129 -0.70 10.38 20.89
N LYS A 130 -0.91 11.26 21.87
CA LYS A 130 -1.11 10.86 23.28
C LYS A 130 -2.37 10.00 23.43
N LEU A 131 -3.49 10.45 22.85
CA LEU A 131 -4.76 9.73 22.90
C LEU A 131 -4.66 8.32 22.30
N LEU A 132 -3.96 8.19 21.16
CA LEU A 132 -3.71 6.89 20.54
C LEU A 132 -2.82 6.00 21.39
N ALA A 133 -1.79 6.57 22.04
CA ALA A 133 -0.93 5.82 22.95
C ALA A 133 -1.72 5.30 24.15
N GLU A 134 -2.58 6.12 24.75
CA GLU A 134 -3.47 5.73 25.85
C GLU A 134 -4.47 4.66 25.43
N GLN A 135 -5.13 4.83 24.28
CA GLN A 135 -6.05 3.84 23.73
C GLN A 135 -5.35 2.51 23.48
N TYR A 136 -4.13 2.54 22.96
CA TYR A 136 -3.34 1.35 22.72
C TYR A 136 -2.91 0.69 24.04
N GLN A 137 -2.59 1.46 25.08
CA GLN A 137 -2.18 0.93 26.39
C GLN A 137 -3.35 0.36 27.21
N SER A 138 -4.57 0.85 27.03
CA SER A 138 -5.78 0.44 27.75
C SER A 138 -6.02 -1.08 27.87
N PRO A 139 -5.90 -1.91 26.79
CA PRO A 139 -6.07 -3.35 26.88
C PRO A 139 -4.92 -4.09 27.59
N PHE A 140 -3.76 -3.44 27.81
CA PHE A 140 -2.62 -4.09 28.45
C PHE A 140 -2.70 -3.95 29.96
N SER A 141 -2.59 -5.08 30.66
CA SER A 141 -2.43 -5.09 32.12
C SER A 141 -1.09 -4.47 32.53
N LYS A 142 -1.08 -3.72 33.64
CA LYS A 142 0.18 -3.28 34.24
C LYS A 142 0.94 -4.51 34.76
N PRO A 143 2.23 -4.69 34.40
CA PRO A 143 3.02 -5.80 34.88
C PRO A 143 3.16 -5.73 36.41
N ASP A 144 3.04 -6.87 37.07
CA ASP A 144 3.20 -6.98 38.52
C ASP A 144 4.68 -6.78 38.89
N GLU A 145 4.97 -5.69 39.63
CA GLU A 145 6.33 -5.35 40.01
C GLU A 145 6.96 -6.41 40.94
N ALA A 146 6.14 -7.16 41.69
CA ALA A 146 6.61 -8.25 42.54
C ALA A 146 7.17 -9.43 41.73
N LYS A 147 6.81 -9.54 40.44
CA LYS A 147 7.26 -10.61 39.52
C LYS A 147 8.21 -10.09 38.44
N LYS A 148 8.74 -8.88 38.61
CA LYS A 148 9.69 -8.28 37.69
C LYS A 148 11.01 -9.06 37.72
N VAL A 149 11.28 -9.79 36.65
CA VAL A 149 12.52 -10.55 36.49
C VAL A 149 13.66 -9.55 36.30
N THR A 150 14.60 -9.51 37.25
CA THR A 150 15.75 -8.58 37.25
C THR A 150 16.80 -8.95 36.20
N ASP A 151 16.99 -10.26 35.96
CA ASP A 151 17.87 -10.80 34.94
C ASP A 151 17.11 -11.76 34.01
N PRO A 152 16.94 -11.46 32.71
CA PRO A 152 16.21 -12.32 31.77
C PRO A 152 16.99 -13.59 31.38
N HIS A 153 18.29 -13.63 31.69
CA HIS A 153 19.21 -14.68 31.25
C HIS A 153 18.84 -16.12 31.71
N PRO A 154 18.35 -16.35 32.94
CA PRO A 154 18.02 -17.70 33.41
C PRO A 154 16.76 -18.30 32.77
N LEU A 155 15.83 -17.47 32.29
CA LEU A 155 14.56 -17.94 31.68
C LEU A 155 14.72 -18.27 30.19
N LEU A 156 15.70 -17.66 29.51
CA LEU A 156 16.02 -17.93 28.10
C LEU A 156 17.06 -19.06 27.94
N CYS A 157 17.77 -19.42 29.01
CA CYS A 157 18.68 -20.57 29.04
C CYS A 157 18.09 -21.71 29.87
N LEU A 158 17.05 -22.37 29.35
CA LEU A 158 16.85 -23.77 29.72
C LEU A 158 18.13 -24.52 29.28
N PRO A 159 18.77 -25.30 30.16
CA PRO A 159 19.97 -26.04 29.80
C PRO A 159 19.59 -27.12 28.79
N THR A 160 19.71 -26.80 27.51
CA THR A 160 19.74 -27.81 26.46
C THR A 160 21.00 -28.67 26.68
N PRO A 161 20.98 -29.97 26.35
CA PRO A 161 22.15 -30.84 26.49
C PRO A 161 23.42 -30.24 25.85
N LEU A 162 23.24 -29.45 24.79
CA LEU A 162 24.29 -28.74 24.07
C LEU A 162 25.01 -27.66 24.91
N THR A 163 24.30 -26.92 25.76
CA THR A 163 24.91 -25.83 26.54
C THR A 163 25.76 -26.37 27.68
N LYS A 164 25.40 -27.53 28.28
CA LYS A 164 26.25 -28.22 29.27
C LYS A 164 27.57 -28.71 28.67
N GLN A 165 27.54 -29.27 27.46
CA GLN A 165 28.75 -29.73 26.76
C GLN A 165 29.70 -28.57 26.45
N LEU A 166 29.19 -27.44 25.96
CA LEU A 166 29.99 -26.25 25.67
C LEU A 166 30.60 -25.62 26.93
N LEU A 167 29.87 -25.59 28.05
CA LEU A 167 30.36 -25.10 29.34
C LEU A 167 31.46 -25.99 29.93
N GLN A 168 31.44 -27.29 29.61
CA GLN A 168 32.47 -28.25 30.01
C GLN A 168 33.74 -28.10 29.17
N ALA A 169 33.59 -27.84 27.85
CA ALA A 169 34.69 -27.58 26.93
C ALA A 169 35.44 -26.26 27.19
N TRP A 170 34.81 -25.30 27.87
CA TRP A 170 35.43 -24.01 28.24
C TRP A 170 36.17 -24.05 29.58
N LYS A 171 36.01 -25.11 30.37
CA LYS A 171 36.69 -25.31 31.66
C LYS A 171 37.95 -26.18 31.57
N THR A 172 38.21 -26.76 30.40
CA THR A 172 39.45 -27.44 30.00
C THR A 172 40.32 -26.52 29.19
#